data_AF-A0A929UGS7-F1
#
_entry.id   AF-A0A929UGS7-F1
#
_cell.length_a   1.000
_cell.length_b   1.000
_cell.length_c   1.000
_cell.angle_alpha   90.00
_cell.angle_beta   90.00
_cell.angle_gamma   90.00
#
_symmetry.space_group_name_H-M   'P 1'
#
loop_
_entity.id
_entity.type
_entity.pdbx_description
1 polymer ?
#
loop_
_entity_poly.entity_id
_entity_poly.type
_entity_poly.pdbx_seq_one_letter_code
_entity_poly.pdbx_strand_id
1 'polypeptide(L)'
;MNTPPLNHLICTDIDTFWADKLRPVTNQGDVKLFVHEYLPLLGVDYDRSIAKAISQLQLINTAEVQPLVSEFITLANLICNEHDADTHLELWRQLAKIAGYDKGIDKIDVNLSSRSNTVKYIKVLLSDNCLRLWPVHNIAYKIVNLAAHYDIAESDRPLYEIWDLATEIETMSLAEIEKSGKCDEMIRLSKNLG
;
A
#
# COMPACT_ATOMS: atom_id res chain seq x y z
N MET A 1 -21.52 3.45 0.97
CA MET A 1 -20.92 2.26 0.33
C MET A 1 -21.06 1.10 1.30
N ASN A 2 -21.79 0.06 0.92
CA ASN A 2 -21.83 -1.20 1.67
C ASN A 2 -20.60 -1.99 1.23
N THR A 3 -19.55 -2.02 2.05
CA THR A 3 -18.41 -2.91 1.83
C THR A 3 -18.97 -4.35 1.80
N PRO A 4 -18.79 -5.14 0.73
CA PRO A 4 -19.11 -6.56 0.77
C PRO A 4 -18.39 -7.20 1.96
N PRO A 5 -18.98 -8.18 2.66
CA PRO A 5 -18.26 -8.88 3.72
C PRO A 5 -16.97 -9.46 3.11
N LEU A 6 -15.82 -9.07 3.66
CA LEU A 6 -14.53 -9.59 3.21
C LEU A 6 -14.57 -11.11 3.33
N ASN A 7 -14.37 -11.81 2.22
CA ASN A 7 -14.37 -13.27 2.20
C ASN A 7 -13.27 -13.77 3.14
N HIS A 8 -13.56 -14.72 4.03
CA HIS A 8 -12.58 -15.31 4.94
C HIS A 8 -11.30 -15.81 4.25
N LEU A 9 -11.41 -16.27 3.00
CA LEU A 9 -10.25 -16.66 2.19
C LEU A 9 -9.34 -15.45 1.89
N ILE A 10 -9.91 -14.31 1.52
CA ILE A 10 -9.16 -13.07 1.26
C ILE A 10 -8.47 -12.58 2.53
N CYS A 11 -9.16 -12.64 3.69
CA CYS A 11 -8.51 -12.33 4.96
C CYS A 11 -7.29 -13.22 5.20
N THR A 12 -7.45 -14.53 4.97
CA THR A 12 -6.38 -15.52 5.15
C THR A 12 -5.21 -15.26 4.20
N ASP A 13 -5.48 -14.88 2.95
CA ASP A 13 -4.45 -14.54 1.97
C ASP A 13 -3.65 -13.30 2.40
N ILE A 14 -4.35 -12.26 2.89
CA ILE A 14 -3.72 -11.04 3.41
C ILE A 14 -2.89 -11.33 4.66
N ASP A 15 -3.40 -12.12 5.60
CA ASP A 15 -2.68 -12.51 6.82
C ASP A 15 -1.42 -13.32 6.47
N THR A 16 -1.53 -14.22 5.50
CA THR A 16 -0.40 -15.02 4.99
C THR A 16 0.67 -14.11 4.39
N PHE A 17 0.28 -13.13 3.57
CA PHE A 17 1.21 -12.14 3.03
C PHE A 17 1.98 -11.41 4.13
N TRP A 18 1.28 -10.92 5.17
CA TRP A 18 1.94 -10.19 6.25
C TRP A 18 2.84 -11.08 7.11
N ALA A 19 2.41 -12.31 7.40
CA ALA A 19 3.24 -13.28 8.09
C ALA A 19 4.55 -13.55 7.32
N ASP A 20 4.49 -13.69 6.00
CA ASP A 20 5.66 -13.89 5.14
C ASP A 20 6.55 -12.65 5.06
N LYS A 21 5.93 -11.47 4.92
CA LYS A 21 6.62 -10.18 4.85
C LYS A 21 7.37 -9.85 6.15
N LEU A 22 6.81 -10.22 7.31
CA LEU A 22 7.39 -9.95 8.63
C LEU A 22 8.32 -11.05 9.13
N ARG A 23 8.26 -12.26 8.57
CA ARG A 23 9.14 -13.39 8.90
C ARG A 23 10.64 -13.05 8.98
N PRO A 24 11.24 -12.25 8.07
CA PRO A 24 12.66 -11.91 8.14
C PRO A 24 12.97 -10.82 9.18
N VAL A 25 11.98 -10.22 9.84
CA VAL A 25 12.18 -9.11 10.77
C VAL A 25 12.50 -9.64 12.17
N THR A 26 13.79 -9.73 12.50
CA THR A 26 14.29 -10.41 13.70
C THR A 26 15.05 -9.50 14.66
N ASN A 27 15.61 -8.40 14.17
CA ASN A 27 16.39 -7.45 14.96
C ASN A 27 15.98 -6.00 14.67
N GLN A 28 16.53 -5.04 15.43
CA GLN A 28 16.18 -3.62 15.27
C GLN A 28 16.53 -3.04 13.90
N GLY A 29 17.61 -3.53 13.27
CA GLY A 29 17.99 -3.15 11.91
C GLY A 29 16.94 -3.57 10.89
N ASP A 30 16.43 -4.80 11.01
CA ASP A 30 15.37 -5.31 10.13
C ASP A 30 14.07 -4.51 10.31
N VAL A 31 13.72 -4.11 11.54
CA VAL A 31 12.53 -3.29 11.81
C VAL A 31 12.66 -1.94 11.11
N LYS A 32 13.81 -1.28 11.21
CA LYS A 32 14.07 -0.02 10.51
C LYS A 32 14.03 -0.21 9.00
N LEU A 33 14.63 -1.28 8.50
CA LEU A 33 14.64 -1.59 7.07
C LEU A 33 13.21 -1.80 6.54
N PHE A 34 12.37 -2.54 7.27
CA PHE A 34 10.97 -2.73 6.91
C PHE A 34 10.26 -1.39 6.73
N VAL A 35 10.37 -0.48 7.70
CA VAL A 35 9.78 0.86 7.60
C VAL A 35 10.37 1.65 6.43
N HIS A 36 11.69 1.59 6.27
CA HIS A 36 12.45 2.27 5.22
C HIS A 36 12.04 1.82 3.80
N GLU A 37 11.56 0.59 3.60
CA GLU A 37 11.04 0.13 2.30
C GLU A 37 9.76 0.87 1.88
N TYR A 38 8.95 1.33 2.84
CA TYR A 38 7.68 2.02 2.55
C TYR A 38 7.82 3.54 2.43
N LEU A 39 8.80 4.17 3.08
CA LEU A 39 8.97 5.63 3.07
C LEU A 39 9.10 6.25 1.66
N PRO A 40 9.75 5.63 0.67
CA PRO A 40 9.78 6.14 -0.70
C PRO A 40 8.41 6.24 -1.39
N LEU A 41 7.37 5.60 -0.83
CA LEU A 41 6.01 5.68 -1.36
C LEU A 41 5.25 6.91 -0.85
N LEU A 42 5.78 7.69 0.10
CA LEU A 42 5.13 8.92 0.54
C LEU A 42 5.06 9.94 -0.60
N GLY A 43 3.89 10.56 -0.78
CA GLY A 43 3.58 11.43 -1.92
C GLY A 43 3.34 10.69 -3.24
N VAL A 44 3.48 9.37 -3.24
CA VAL A 44 3.23 8.47 -4.38
C VAL A 44 2.01 7.59 -4.12
N ASP A 45 1.82 7.13 -2.88
CA ASP A 45 0.73 6.28 -2.41
C ASP A 45 0.05 6.92 -1.20
N TYR A 46 -1.09 6.38 -0.79
CA TYR A 46 -1.82 6.86 0.37
C TYR A 46 -0.98 6.64 1.64
N ASP A 47 -0.54 7.73 2.24
CA ASP A 47 0.20 7.79 3.48
C ASP A 47 -0.47 6.96 4.60
N ARG A 48 -1.79 7.05 4.77
CA ARG A 48 -2.55 6.26 5.75
C ARG A 48 -2.47 4.75 5.47
N SER A 49 -2.37 4.34 4.21
CA SER A 49 -2.13 2.93 3.87
C SER A 49 -0.72 2.52 4.28
N ILE A 50 0.29 3.37 4.04
CA ILE A 50 1.68 3.14 4.45
C ILE A 50 1.78 3.03 5.98
N ALA A 51 1.11 3.91 6.73
CA ALA A 51 1.05 3.85 8.19
C ALA A 51 0.44 2.52 8.66
N LYS A 52 -0.67 2.07 8.05
CA LYS A 52 -1.28 0.77 8.35
C LYS A 52 -0.38 -0.43 8.05
N ALA A 53 0.46 -0.35 7.02
CA ALA A 53 1.48 -1.37 6.76
C ALA A 53 2.56 -1.37 7.86
N ILE A 54 3.00 -0.20 8.29
CA ILE A 54 3.95 -0.06 9.41
C ILE A 54 3.37 -0.62 10.71
N SER A 55 2.08 -0.38 10.99
CA SER A 55 1.41 -0.96 12.15
C SER A 55 1.38 -2.49 12.16
N GLN A 56 1.62 -3.18 11.04
CA GLN A 56 1.74 -4.65 11.01
C GLN A 56 2.94 -5.16 11.82
N LEU A 57 3.93 -4.31 12.11
CA LEU A 57 5.03 -4.64 13.02
C LEU A 57 4.54 -5.09 14.41
N GLN A 58 3.31 -4.76 14.81
CA GLN A 58 2.68 -5.25 16.05
C GLN A 58 2.59 -6.78 16.14
N LEU A 59 2.64 -7.48 15.00
CA LEU A 59 2.62 -8.94 14.95
C LEU A 59 3.98 -9.55 15.36
N ILE A 60 5.04 -8.74 15.43
CA ILE A 60 6.35 -9.17 15.91
C ILE A 60 6.34 -9.17 17.44
N ASN A 61 6.62 -10.31 18.06
CA ASN A 61 6.59 -10.48 19.52
C ASN A 61 7.96 -10.86 20.12
N THR A 62 9.05 -10.32 19.58
CA THR A 62 10.41 -10.55 20.10
C THR A 62 10.80 -9.43 21.06
N ALA A 63 11.17 -9.78 22.29
CA ALA A 63 11.48 -8.82 23.37
C ALA A 63 12.56 -7.79 23.00
N GLU A 64 13.58 -8.19 22.24
CA GLU A 64 14.70 -7.34 21.84
C GLU A 64 14.29 -6.14 20.96
N VAL A 65 13.26 -6.32 20.13
CA VAL A 65 12.80 -5.29 19.18
C VAL A 65 11.54 -4.56 19.64
N GLN A 66 10.87 -5.05 20.69
CA GLN A 66 9.61 -4.48 21.19
C GLN A 66 9.65 -2.97 21.45
N PRO A 67 10.71 -2.39 22.06
CA PRO A 67 10.75 -0.95 22.30
C PRO A 67 10.63 -0.13 21.00
N LEU A 68 11.39 -0.52 19.97
CA LEU A 68 11.39 0.15 18.67
C LEU A 68 10.09 -0.09 17.89
N VAL A 69 9.59 -1.33 17.92
CA VAL A 69 8.29 -1.70 17.33
C VAL A 69 7.17 -0.86 17.93
N SER A 70 7.14 -0.72 19.27
CA SER A 70 6.14 0.10 19.96
C SER A 70 6.20 1.56 19.53
N GLU A 71 7.41 2.14 19.41
CA GLU A 71 7.59 3.52 18.96
C GLU A 71 7.03 3.74 17.54
N PHE A 72 7.32 2.83 16.60
CA PHE A 72 6.76 2.89 15.25
C PHE A 72 5.24 2.74 15.22
N ILE A 73 4.67 1.81 15.99
CA ILE A 73 3.22 1.61 16.06
C ILE A 73 2.54 2.86 16.64
N THR A 74 3.10 3.45 17.69
CA THR A 74 2.58 4.69 18.27
C THR A 74 2.53 5.81 17.23
N LEU A 75 3.62 6.04 16.50
CA LEU A 75 3.65 7.05 15.44
C LEU A 75 2.69 6.74 14.29
N ALA A 76 2.64 5.49 13.82
CA ALA A 76 1.73 5.07 12.76
C ALA A 76 0.25 5.27 13.15
N ASN A 77 -0.10 5.00 14.41
CA ASN A 77 -1.44 5.25 14.93
C ASN A 77 -1.76 6.73 15.07
N LEU A 78 -0.80 7.57 15.48
CA LEU A 78 -0.97 9.02 15.49
C LEU A 78 -1.21 9.55 14.07
N ILE A 79 -0.39 9.13 13.11
CA ILE A 79 -0.53 9.47 11.69
C ILE A 79 -1.93 9.12 11.17
N CYS A 80 -2.45 7.93 11.48
CA CYS A 80 -3.78 7.51 11.02
C CYS A 80 -4.92 8.40 11.56
N ASN A 81 -4.71 9.08 12.69
CA ASN A 81 -5.73 9.88 13.37
C ASN A 81 -5.49 11.40 13.26
N GLU A 82 -4.34 11.83 12.71
CA GLU A 82 -4.00 13.24 12.57
C GLU A 82 -4.69 13.87 11.34
N HIS A 83 -5.26 15.05 11.54
CA HIS A 83 -6.00 15.82 10.55
C HIS A 83 -5.35 17.18 10.24
N ASP A 84 -4.52 17.71 11.13
CA ASP A 84 -3.72 18.90 10.89
C ASP A 84 -2.53 18.58 9.97
N ALA A 85 -2.44 19.25 8.83
CA ALA A 85 -1.48 18.91 7.78
C ALA A 85 -0.01 19.06 8.22
N ASP A 86 0.30 20.11 8.98
CA ASP A 86 1.66 20.38 9.44
C ASP A 86 2.10 19.34 10.48
N THR A 87 1.23 19.04 11.44
CA THR A 87 1.45 17.98 12.44
C THR A 87 1.56 16.62 11.77
N HIS A 88 0.72 16.34 10.78
CA HIS A 88 0.73 15.09 10.02
C HIS A 88 2.08 14.88 9.30
N LEU A 89 2.59 15.91 8.64
CA LEU A 89 3.90 15.88 7.98
C LEU A 89 5.04 15.71 8.99
N GLU A 90 4.96 16.37 10.14
CA GLU A 90 5.98 16.28 11.19
C GLU A 90 6.04 14.87 11.81
N LEU A 91 4.90 14.21 11.99
CA LEU A 91 4.87 12.80 12.44
C LEU A 91 5.59 11.87 11.46
N TRP A 92 5.41 12.07 10.14
CA TRP A 92 6.15 11.32 9.13
C TRP A 92 7.66 11.59 9.17
N ARG A 93 8.07 12.84 9.40
CA ARG A 93 9.49 13.19 9.56
C ARG A 93 10.12 12.55 10.79
N GLN A 94 9.40 12.51 11.91
CA GLN A 94 9.84 11.81 13.11
C GLN A 94 10.02 10.31 12.86
N LEU A 95 9.02 9.68 12.23
CA LEU A 95 9.07 8.27 11.86
C LEU A 95 10.24 7.97 10.92
N ALA A 96 10.44 8.79 9.89
CA ALA A 96 11.55 8.67 8.94
C ALA A 96 12.92 8.79 9.63
N LYS A 97 13.06 9.71 10.59
CA LYS A 97 14.29 9.89 11.38
C LYS A 97 14.63 8.64 12.20
N ILE A 98 13.64 8.01 12.85
CA ILE A 98 13.85 6.78 13.63
C ILE A 98 14.26 5.62 12.73
N ALA A 99 13.65 5.53 11.54
CA ALA A 99 13.99 4.54 10.51
C ALA A 99 15.36 4.77 9.84
N GLY A 100 15.98 5.94 10.04
CA GLY A 100 17.26 6.30 9.40
C GLY A 100 17.10 6.66 7.91
N TYR A 101 15.98 7.29 7.53
CA TYR A 101 15.73 7.73 6.16
C TYR A 101 16.21 9.17 5.93
N ASP A 102 17.42 9.31 5.40
CA ASP A 102 18.13 10.60 5.31
C ASP A 102 17.63 11.54 4.21
N LYS A 103 16.77 11.07 3.30
CA LYS A 103 16.30 11.88 2.14
C LYS A 103 15.31 12.98 2.52
N GLY A 104 14.83 13.00 3.78
CA GLY A 104 13.77 13.90 4.23
C GLY A 104 12.39 13.54 3.66
N ILE A 105 11.34 14.06 4.29
CA ILE A 105 9.95 13.94 3.84
C ILE A 105 9.41 15.36 3.59
N ASP A 106 9.22 15.68 2.33
CA ASP A 106 8.74 17.00 1.88
C ASP A 106 7.27 16.97 1.47
N LYS A 107 6.75 15.80 1.09
CA LYS A 107 5.38 15.63 0.63
C LYS A 107 4.86 14.24 0.99
N ILE A 108 3.61 14.18 1.43
CA ILE A 108 2.91 12.94 1.80
C ILE A 108 1.67 12.69 0.93
N ASP A 109 1.06 13.75 0.39
CA ASP A 109 -0.17 13.62 -0.40
C ASP A 109 0.07 13.10 -1.83
N VAL A 110 -0.66 12.05 -2.19
CA VAL A 110 -0.80 11.60 -3.56
C VAL A 110 -1.68 12.56 -4.35
N ASN A 111 -1.27 12.92 -5.57
CA ASN A 111 -2.10 13.71 -6.48
C ASN A 111 -2.76 12.76 -7.48
N LEU A 112 -4.10 12.69 -7.47
CA LEU A 112 -4.89 11.85 -8.38
C LEU A 112 -5.90 12.65 -9.20
N SER A 113 -5.73 13.98 -9.29
CA SER A 113 -6.73 14.88 -9.87
C SER A 113 -6.78 14.88 -11.41
N SER A 114 -5.97 14.05 -12.07
CA SER A 114 -5.88 14.04 -13.54
C SER A 114 -5.53 12.65 -14.05
N ARG A 115 -5.95 12.37 -15.29
CA ARG A 115 -5.63 11.12 -15.99
C ARG A 115 -4.16 10.75 -15.94
N SER A 116 -3.28 11.72 -16.22
CA SER A 116 -1.82 11.47 -16.24
C SER A 116 -1.32 11.07 -14.85
N ASN A 117 -1.83 11.68 -13.80
CA ASN A 117 -1.46 11.31 -12.44
C ASN A 117 -2.01 9.94 -12.05
N THR A 118 -3.27 9.63 -12.42
CA THR A 118 -3.87 8.30 -12.24
C THR A 118 -3.07 7.21 -12.97
N VAL A 119 -2.67 7.44 -14.22
CA VAL A 119 -1.81 6.54 -15.00
C VAL A 119 -0.46 6.32 -14.31
N LYS A 120 0.19 7.40 -13.87
CA LYS A 120 1.47 7.30 -13.13
C LYS A 120 1.31 6.47 -11.87
N TYR A 121 0.23 6.70 -11.13
CA TYR A 121 -0.05 5.98 -9.90
C TYR A 121 -0.28 4.48 -10.14
N ILE A 122 -1.12 4.12 -11.11
CA ILE A 122 -1.36 2.72 -11.50
C ILE A 122 -0.05 2.03 -11.91
N LYS A 123 0.77 2.69 -12.72
CA LYS A 123 2.08 2.15 -13.12
C LYS A 123 3.00 1.89 -11.93
N VAL A 124 2.98 2.77 -10.93
CA VAL A 124 3.75 2.56 -9.69
C VAL A 124 3.20 1.36 -8.92
N LEU A 125 1.88 1.32 -8.67
CA LEU A 125 1.25 0.21 -7.94
C LEU A 125 1.53 -1.16 -8.55
N LEU A 126 1.58 -1.24 -9.88
CA LEU A 126 1.83 -2.46 -10.65
C LEU A 126 3.31 -2.69 -10.99
N SER A 127 4.22 -1.92 -10.39
CA SER A 127 5.65 -2.17 -10.48
C SER A 127 6.07 -3.31 -9.56
N ASP A 128 7.13 -4.03 -9.95
CA ASP A 128 7.69 -5.14 -9.16
C ASP A 128 8.01 -4.73 -7.71
N ASN A 129 8.38 -3.46 -7.49
CA ASN A 129 8.66 -2.96 -6.15
C ASN A 129 7.39 -2.87 -5.30
N CYS A 130 6.30 -2.29 -5.82
CA CYS A 130 5.05 -2.18 -5.09
C CYS A 130 4.35 -3.53 -4.91
N LEU A 131 4.41 -4.41 -5.91
CA LEU A 131 3.86 -5.76 -5.82
C LEU A 131 4.52 -6.62 -4.73
N ARG A 132 5.78 -6.30 -4.35
CA ARG A 132 6.48 -6.91 -3.22
C ARG A 132 6.16 -6.29 -1.86
N LEU A 133 5.54 -5.11 -1.84
CA LEU A 133 5.26 -4.35 -0.61
C LEU A 133 3.81 -4.47 -0.16
N TRP A 134 2.91 -4.88 -1.06
CA TRP A 134 1.49 -4.93 -0.80
C TRP A 134 0.91 -6.30 -1.17
N PRO A 135 -0.06 -6.82 -0.40
CA PRO A 135 -0.86 -7.93 -0.87
C PRO A 135 -1.63 -7.50 -2.13
N VAL A 136 -1.83 -8.44 -3.06
CA VAL A 136 -2.51 -8.17 -4.35
C VAL A 136 -3.89 -7.54 -4.15
N HIS A 137 -4.62 -7.96 -3.11
CA HIS A 137 -5.92 -7.38 -2.74
C HIS A 137 -5.84 -5.91 -2.38
N ASN A 138 -4.78 -5.46 -1.70
CA ASN A 138 -4.60 -4.04 -1.38
C ASN A 138 -4.31 -3.23 -2.65
N ILE A 139 -3.55 -3.79 -3.61
CA ILE A 139 -3.31 -3.14 -4.90
C ILE A 139 -4.61 -3.02 -5.67
N ALA A 140 -5.39 -4.10 -5.76
CA ALA A 140 -6.70 -4.10 -6.41
C ALA A 140 -7.64 -3.06 -5.78
N TYR A 141 -7.80 -3.08 -4.46
CA TYR A 141 -8.60 -2.10 -3.72
C TYR A 141 -8.15 -0.66 -4.00
N LYS A 142 -6.83 -0.38 -4.00
CA LYS A 142 -6.31 0.96 -4.31
C LYS A 142 -6.67 1.41 -5.73
N ILE A 143 -6.64 0.51 -6.71
CA ILE A 143 -7.02 0.80 -8.10
C ILE A 143 -8.52 1.03 -8.21
N VAL A 144 -9.35 0.18 -7.57
CA VAL A 144 -10.82 0.31 -7.58
C VAL A 144 -11.25 1.66 -7.02
N ASN A 145 -10.62 2.11 -5.92
CA ASN A 145 -10.92 3.39 -5.30
C ASN A 145 -10.49 4.61 -6.12
N LEU A 146 -9.72 4.46 -7.20
CA LEU A 146 -9.36 5.60 -8.06
C LEU A 146 -10.58 6.26 -8.69
N ALA A 147 -11.66 5.51 -8.91
CA ALA A 147 -12.94 6.04 -9.40
C ALA A 147 -13.55 7.11 -8.47
N ALA A 148 -13.16 7.16 -7.19
CA ALA A 148 -13.60 8.20 -6.26
C ALA A 148 -12.85 9.54 -6.46
N HIS A 149 -11.71 9.52 -7.15
CA HIS A 149 -10.81 10.68 -7.33
C HIS A 149 -10.72 11.14 -8.79
N TYR A 150 -10.91 10.23 -9.72
CA TYR A 150 -10.87 10.47 -11.15
C TYR A 150 -11.92 9.60 -11.84
N ASP A 151 -12.74 10.21 -12.71
CA ASP A 151 -13.78 9.49 -13.44
C ASP A 151 -13.16 8.57 -14.51
N ILE A 152 -13.13 7.27 -14.25
CA ILE A 152 -12.62 6.25 -15.16
C ILE A 152 -13.75 5.86 -16.12
N ALA A 153 -13.91 6.63 -17.19
CA ALA A 153 -14.92 6.37 -18.21
C ALA A 153 -14.59 5.14 -19.06
N GLU A 154 -15.62 4.39 -19.47
CA GLU A 154 -15.50 3.26 -20.42
C GLU A 154 -14.83 3.65 -21.74
N SER A 155 -14.92 4.93 -22.14
CA SER A 155 -14.27 5.47 -23.33
C SER A 155 -12.74 5.50 -23.23
N ASP A 156 -12.18 5.54 -22.01
CA ASP A 156 -10.76 5.40 -21.74
C ASP A 156 -10.40 3.93 -21.54
N ARG A 157 -10.56 3.17 -22.62
CA ARG A 157 -10.51 1.71 -22.61
C ARG A 157 -9.33 1.11 -21.82
N PRO A 158 -8.07 1.59 -21.97
CA PRO A 158 -6.95 1.01 -21.22
C PRO A 158 -7.04 1.20 -19.70
N LEU A 159 -7.54 2.34 -19.23
CA LEU A 159 -7.75 2.57 -17.79
C LEU A 159 -8.96 1.82 -17.27
N TYR A 160 -10.04 1.79 -18.05
CA TYR A 160 -11.25 1.06 -17.68
C TYR A 160 -10.99 -0.44 -17.55
N GLU A 161 -10.27 -1.06 -18.49
CA GLU A 161 -9.93 -2.49 -18.43
C GLU A 161 -9.08 -2.84 -17.20
N ILE A 162 -8.13 -1.98 -16.80
CA ILE A 162 -7.35 -2.18 -15.56
C ILE A 162 -8.24 -2.08 -14.32
N TRP A 163 -9.14 -1.10 -14.29
CA TRP A 163 -10.07 -0.90 -13.18
C TRP A 163 -11.07 -2.06 -13.05
N ASP A 164 -11.59 -2.56 -14.18
CA ASP A 164 -12.49 -3.71 -14.24
C ASP A 164 -11.81 -4.98 -13.71
N LEU A 165 -10.58 -5.27 -14.18
CA LEU A 165 -9.77 -6.39 -13.67
C LEU A 165 -9.51 -6.26 -12.16
N ALA A 166 -9.21 -5.05 -11.67
CA ALA A 166 -9.00 -4.82 -10.25
C ALA A 166 -10.28 -5.08 -9.43
N THR A 167 -11.45 -4.70 -9.94
CA THR A 167 -12.75 -4.95 -9.32
C THR A 167 -13.03 -6.44 -9.20
N GLU A 168 -12.69 -7.22 -10.23
CA GLU A 168 -12.79 -8.68 -10.16
C GLU A 168 -11.82 -9.26 -9.12
N ILE A 169 -10.53 -8.88 -9.19
CA ILE A 169 -9.46 -9.37 -8.29
C ILE A 169 -9.77 -9.07 -6.82
N GLU A 170 -10.37 -7.92 -6.50
CA GLU A 170 -10.72 -7.53 -5.12
C GLU A 170 -11.59 -8.58 -4.42
N THR A 171 -12.37 -9.36 -5.18
CA THR A 171 -13.32 -10.34 -4.67
C THR A 171 -12.85 -11.80 -4.78
N MET A 172 -11.70 -12.03 -5.41
CA MET A 172 -11.14 -13.36 -5.67
C MET A 172 -10.15 -13.77 -4.56
N SER A 173 -10.07 -15.07 -4.26
CA SER A 173 -8.96 -15.63 -3.47
C SER A 173 -7.65 -15.60 -4.27
N LEU A 174 -6.51 -15.66 -3.59
CA LEU A 174 -5.19 -15.66 -4.21
C LEU A 174 -5.04 -16.82 -5.23
N ALA A 175 -5.53 -18.00 -4.90
CA ALA A 175 -5.50 -19.16 -5.80
C ALA A 175 -6.32 -18.93 -7.09
N GLU A 176 -7.46 -18.24 -7.00
CA GLU A 176 -8.26 -17.87 -8.17
C GLU A 176 -7.55 -16.80 -9.00
N ILE A 177 -6.93 -15.82 -8.36
CA ILE A 177 -6.16 -14.75 -9.01
C ILE A 177 -5.03 -15.38 -9.84
N GLU A 178 -4.22 -16.24 -9.23
CA GLU A 178 -3.11 -16.94 -9.88
C GLU A 178 -3.58 -17.77 -11.08
N LYS A 179 -4.65 -18.55 -10.90
CA LYS A 179 -5.20 -19.39 -11.97
C LYS A 179 -5.75 -18.57 -13.14
N SER A 180 -6.29 -17.39 -12.87
CA SER A 180 -6.91 -16.54 -13.89
C SER A 180 -5.92 -15.78 -14.77
N GLY A 181 -4.69 -15.54 -14.29
CA GLY A 181 -3.72 -14.68 -14.97
C GLY A 181 -4.10 -13.19 -15.02
N LYS A 182 -5.16 -12.77 -14.31
CA LYS A 182 -5.67 -11.39 -14.37
C LYS A 182 -4.69 -10.35 -13.79
N CYS A 183 -3.93 -10.73 -12.77
CA CYS A 183 -2.90 -9.84 -12.21
C CYS A 183 -1.80 -9.55 -13.26
N ASP A 184 -1.33 -10.58 -13.97
CA ASP A 184 -0.34 -10.43 -15.05
C ASP A 184 -0.88 -9.59 -16.20
N GLU A 185 -2.16 -9.78 -16.54
CA GLU A 185 -2.84 -8.98 -17.56
C GLU A 185 -2.93 -7.50 -17.17
N MET A 186 -3.30 -7.21 -15.92
CA MET A 186 -3.32 -5.85 -15.38
C MET A 186 -1.92 -5.20 -15.44
N ILE A 187 -0.87 -5.93 -15.07
CA ILE A 187 0.53 -5.47 -15.20
C ILE A 187 0.88 -5.19 -16.66
N ARG A 188 0.50 -6.07 -17.59
CA ARG A 188 0.75 -5.91 -19.03
C ARG A 188 0.07 -4.67 -19.59
N LEU A 189 -1.20 -4.44 -19.26
CA LEU A 189 -1.97 -3.28 -19.69
C LEU A 189 -1.36 -1.98 -19.14
N SER A 190 -0.91 -1.97 -17.88
CA SER A 190 -0.31 -0.79 -17.25
C SER A 190 0.90 -0.24 -18.01
N LYS A 191 1.70 -1.13 -18.62
CA LYS A 191 2.88 -0.75 -19.42
C LYS A 191 2.51 0.01 -20.70
N ASN A 192 1.30 -0.21 -21.21
CA ASN A 192 0.78 0.42 -22.43
C ASN A 192 -0.02 1.70 -22.16
N LEU A 193 -0.21 2.10 -20.90
CA LEU A 193 -0.89 3.36 -20.57
C LEU A 193 -0.05 4.55 -21.06
N GLY A 194 -0.66 5.41 -21.88
CA GLY A 194 -0.11 6.71 -22.30
C GLY A 194 -0.28 7.79 -21.25
#